data_AF-A0A0E9XU43-F1
#
_entry.id   AF-A0A0E9XU43-F1
#
_cell.length_a   1.000
_cell.length_b   1.000
_cell.length_c   1.000
_cell.angle_alpha   90.00
_cell.angle_beta   90.00
_cell.angle_gamma   90.00
#
_symmetry.space_group_name_H-M   'P 1'
#
loop_
_entity.id
_entity.type
_entity.pdbx_description
1 polymer ?
#
loop_
_entity_poly.entity_id
_entity_poly.type
_entity_poly.pdbx_seq_one_letter_code
_entity_poly.pdbx_strand_id
1 'polypeptide(L)'
;MFVEREDTGNLSVVCRICTTRMGRTYEFCWQCLKEWKGKRPRADRCDNDDCTDKGLDLLLTCKYISFESVKEVKDCPSMRACPTCGKLLEHNGKKCKNITCNRCHVEFCFVCLRLTAVCAKTDRSYFGRCSVGTAPRQTSIPVWKSSLNQQ
;
A
#
# COMPACT_ATOMS: atom_id res chain seq x y z
N MET A 1 15.59 5.04 -0.82
CA MET A 1 15.49 4.38 0.50
C MET A 1 14.01 4.24 0.81
N PHE A 2 13.50 3.01 0.91
CA PHE A 2 12.12 2.76 1.30
C PHE A 2 12.09 2.45 2.79
N VAL A 3 11.14 3.05 3.52
CA VAL A 3 10.92 2.78 4.94
C VAL A 3 9.69 1.89 5.06
N GLU A 4 9.79 0.82 5.83
CA GLU A 4 8.68 -0.09 6.10
C GLU A 4 8.50 -0.25 7.60
N ARG A 5 7.24 -0.23 8.04
CA ARG A 5 6.88 -0.53 9.42
C ARG A 5 6.80 -2.04 9.61
N GLU A 6 7.55 -2.53 10.57
CA GLU A 6 7.61 -3.95 10.95
C GLU A 6 6.34 -4.38 11.72
N ASP A 7 6.03 -3.70 12.81
CA ASP A 7 4.84 -3.98 13.62
C ASP A 7 3.60 -3.26 13.08
N THR A 8 2.68 -4.01 12.46
CA THR A 8 1.42 -3.45 11.94
C THR A 8 0.40 -3.10 13.03
N GLY A 9 0.54 -3.64 14.25
CA GLY A 9 -0.32 -3.37 15.41
C GLY A 9 0.05 -2.12 16.21
N ASN A 10 1.19 -1.48 15.92
CA ASN A 10 1.61 -0.26 16.59
C ASN A 10 1.99 0.84 15.60
N LEU A 11 1.20 1.91 15.56
CA LEU A 11 1.44 3.06 14.70
C LEU A 11 2.62 3.93 15.17
N SER A 12 3.13 3.75 16.39
CA SER A 12 4.33 4.44 16.87
C SER A 12 5.57 3.79 16.30
N VAL A 13 6.31 4.52 15.47
CA VAL A 13 7.53 4.03 14.83
C VAL A 13 8.71 4.87 15.27
N VAL A 14 9.75 4.21 15.77
CA VAL A 14 11.03 4.85 16.09
C VAL A 14 11.78 5.14 14.80
N CYS A 15 12.09 6.41 14.52
CA CYS A 15 12.95 6.78 13.41
C CYS A 15 14.41 6.81 13.89
N ARG A 16 15.20 5.77 13.60
CA ARG A 16 16.61 5.70 14.01
C ARG A 16 17.44 6.89 13.53
N ILE A 17 17.17 7.40 12.33
CA ILE A 17 17.86 8.57 11.76
C ILE A 17 17.56 9.83 12.58
N CYS A 18 16.28 10.11 12.87
CA CYS A 18 15.90 11.26 13.68
C CYS A 18 16.38 11.12 15.13
N THR A 19 16.31 9.91 15.69
CA THR A 19 16.81 9.65 17.05
C THR A 19 18.28 10.02 17.18
N THR A 20 19.12 9.58 16.24
CA THR A 20 20.55 9.96 16.23
C THR A 20 20.73 11.47 16.04
N ARG A 21 20.01 12.08 15.10
CA ARG A 21 20.15 13.51 14.80
C ARG A 21 19.71 14.42 15.94
N MET A 22 18.70 14.02 16.70
CA MET A 22 18.11 14.84 17.78
C MET A 22 18.71 14.53 19.16
N GLY A 23 19.50 13.46 19.31
CA GLY A 23 20.06 13.04 20.60
C GLY A 23 19.04 12.49 21.60
N ARG A 24 17.81 12.23 21.15
CA ARG A 24 16.73 11.64 21.95
C ARG A 24 15.92 10.68 21.10
N THR A 25 15.25 9.70 21.72
CA THR A 25 14.29 8.84 21.02
C THR A 25 13.25 9.70 20.30
N TYR A 26 13.18 9.56 18.97
CA TYR A 26 12.17 10.19 18.14
C TYR A 26 11.24 9.14 17.57
N GLU A 27 9.96 9.27 17.90
CA GLU A 27 8.88 8.42 17.41
C GLU A 27 7.90 9.25 16.61
N PHE A 28 7.36 8.66 15.55
CA PHE A 28 6.34 9.28 14.72
C PHE A 28 5.15 8.33 14.52
N CYS A 29 4.00 8.91 14.22
CA CYS A 29 2.81 8.17 13.83
C CYS A 29 2.92 7.73 12.36
N TRP A 30 2.80 6.43 12.10
CA TRP A 30 2.87 5.85 10.76
C TRP A 30 1.78 6.38 9.79
N GLN A 31 0.62 6.80 10.32
CA GLN A 31 -0.45 7.37 9.51
C GLN A 31 -0.18 8.82 9.13
N CYS A 32 -0.04 9.71 10.11
CA CYS A 32 0.03 11.15 9.85
C CYS A 32 1.46 11.69 9.68
N LEU A 33 2.47 10.86 9.96
CA LEU A 33 3.92 11.18 9.86
C LEU A 33 4.41 12.29 10.80
N LYS A 34 3.59 12.71 11.77
CA LYS A 34 3.95 13.65 12.84
C LYS A 34 4.55 12.93 14.04
N GLU A 35 5.21 13.68 14.93
CA GLU A 35 5.70 13.16 16.21
C GLU A 35 4.58 12.44 16.97
N TRP A 36 4.92 11.31 17.58
CA TRP A 36 3.96 10.45 18.25
C TRP A 36 3.36 11.15 19.47
N LYS A 37 2.03 11.13 19.57
CA LYS A 37 1.27 11.59 20.74
C LYS A 37 0.30 10.50 21.17
N GLY A 38 0.36 10.11 22.44
CA GLY A 38 -0.57 9.15 23.04
C GLY A 38 0.06 7.88 23.58
N LYS A 39 -0.77 7.02 24.16
CA LYS A 39 -0.35 5.74 24.75
C LYS A 39 0.07 4.75 23.65
N ARG A 40 0.97 3.82 24.00
CA ARG A 40 1.41 2.72 23.13
C ARG A 40 1.03 1.37 23.78
N PRO A 41 0.78 0.31 23.00
CA PRO A 41 0.63 0.30 21.52
C PRO A 41 -0.75 0.82 21.09
N ARG A 42 -0.84 1.41 19.89
CA ARG A 42 -2.11 1.83 19.26
C ARG A 42 -2.08 1.54 17.77
N ALA A 43 -3.12 0.88 17.24
CA ALA A 43 -3.25 0.51 15.83
C ALA A 43 -4.25 1.38 15.05
N ASP A 44 -5.09 2.13 15.76
CA ASP A 44 -6.24 2.87 15.25
C ASP A 44 -5.87 4.30 14.82
N ARG A 45 -5.30 5.09 15.73
CA ARG A 45 -4.81 6.46 15.50
C ARG A 45 -3.89 6.92 16.64
N CYS A 46 -3.16 8.02 16.42
CA CYS A 46 -2.52 8.76 17.51
C CYS A 46 -3.41 9.91 18.02
N ASP A 47 -2.98 10.56 19.09
CA ASP A 47 -3.68 11.65 19.78
C ASP A 47 -3.41 13.04 19.15
N ASN A 48 -2.85 13.07 17.93
CA ASN A 48 -2.82 14.29 17.12
C ASN A 48 -4.25 14.59 16.61
N ASP A 49 -4.68 15.84 16.75
CA ASP A 49 -6.06 16.26 16.45
C ASP A 49 -6.42 16.02 14.97
N ASP A 50 -5.46 16.25 14.08
CA ASP A 50 -5.56 16.10 12.63
C ASP A 50 -4.88 14.82 12.10
N CYS A 51 -4.84 13.76 12.91
CA CYS A 51 -4.27 12.48 12.48
C CYS A 51 -5.09 11.85 11.33
N THR A 52 -4.57 11.96 10.09
CA THR A 52 -5.08 11.24 8.92
C THR A 52 -4.06 10.24 8.38
N ASP A 53 -4.54 9.17 7.73
CA ASP A 53 -3.68 8.18 7.07
C ASP A 53 -3.18 8.72 5.73
N LYS A 54 -1.91 9.15 5.67
CA LYS A 54 -1.28 9.66 4.45
C LYS A 54 -1.19 8.63 3.33
N GLY A 55 -1.19 7.33 3.66
CA GLY A 55 -1.30 6.28 2.67
C GLY A 55 -2.67 6.30 1.99
N LEU A 56 -3.74 6.48 2.77
CA LEU A 56 -5.09 6.59 2.22
C LEU A 56 -5.25 7.86 1.38
N ASP A 57 -4.74 9.00 1.86
CA ASP A 57 -4.71 10.26 1.09
C ASP A 57 -4.06 10.04 -0.29
N LEU A 58 -2.94 9.29 -0.35
CA LEU A 58 -2.24 9.00 -1.60
C LEU A 58 -3.05 8.08 -2.53
N LEU A 59 -3.73 7.06 -2.01
CA LEU A 59 -4.60 6.20 -2.82
C LEU A 59 -5.76 6.98 -3.46
N LEU A 60 -6.31 7.95 -2.73
CA LEU A 60 -7.41 8.79 -3.18
C LEU A 60 -6.98 9.87 -4.19
N THR A 61 -5.76 10.39 -4.08
CA THR A 61 -5.34 11.59 -4.82
C THR A 61 -4.24 11.36 -5.87
N CYS A 62 -3.55 10.22 -5.86
CA CYS A 62 -2.46 9.96 -6.81
C CYS A 62 -2.90 10.10 -8.27
N LYS A 63 -1.98 10.47 -9.17
CA LYS A 63 -2.27 10.60 -10.60
C LYS A 63 -2.71 9.27 -11.23
N TYR A 64 -3.34 9.34 -12.39
CA TYR A 64 -3.57 8.17 -13.24
C TYR A 64 -2.33 7.85 -14.08
N ILE A 65 -2.18 6.58 -14.44
CA ILE A 65 -1.15 6.05 -15.35
C ILE A 65 -1.78 5.39 -16.57
N SER A 66 -1.07 5.43 -17.69
CA SER A 66 -1.34 4.62 -18.87
C SER A 66 -0.38 3.43 -18.91
N PHE A 67 -0.79 2.36 -19.59
CA PHE A 67 0.06 1.19 -19.83
C PHE A 67 0.52 1.17 -21.29
N GLU A 68 1.82 0.99 -21.51
CA GLU A 68 2.39 0.87 -22.86
C GLU A 68 2.00 -0.46 -23.51
N SER A 69 1.97 -1.52 -22.70
CA SER A 69 1.81 -2.90 -23.16
C SER A 69 0.38 -3.45 -23.05
N VAL A 70 -0.54 -2.69 -22.44
CA VAL A 70 -1.93 -3.11 -22.21
C VAL A 70 -2.88 -2.03 -22.69
N LYS A 71 -3.61 -2.32 -23.79
CA LYS A 71 -4.55 -1.38 -24.40
C LYS A 71 -5.81 -1.20 -23.54
N GLU A 72 -6.44 -0.04 -23.67
CA GLU A 72 -7.75 0.31 -23.07
C GLU A 72 -7.80 0.36 -21.53
N VAL A 73 -6.65 0.43 -20.86
CA VAL A 73 -6.61 0.80 -19.44
C VAL A 73 -6.83 2.31 -19.32
N LYS A 74 -8.00 2.70 -18.82
CA LYS A 74 -8.31 4.10 -18.47
C LYS A 74 -8.37 4.24 -16.94
N ASP A 75 -8.06 5.44 -16.46
CA ASP A 75 -8.23 5.87 -15.06
C ASP A 75 -7.60 4.93 -14.01
N CYS A 76 -6.48 4.27 -14.35
CA CYS A 76 -5.76 3.44 -13.40
C CYS A 76 -4.87 4.31 -12.50
N PRO A 77 -5.07 4.33 -11.17
CA PRO A 77 -4.23 5.12 -10.26
C PRO A 77 -2.76 4.64 -10.30
N SER A 78 -1.81 5.56 -10.12
CA SER A 78 -0.37 5.24 -10.10
C SER A 78 0.06 4.49 -8.84
N MET A 79 -0.71 4.66 -7.76
CA MET A 79 -0.50 4.01 -6.47
C MET A 79 -1.68 3.11 -6.14
N ARG A 80 -1.40 1.90 -5.65
CA ARG A 80 -2.40 0.99 -5.11
C ARG A 80 -1.89 0.27 -3.87
N ALA A 81 -2.78 -0.05 -2.94
CA ALA A 81 -2.48 -0.92 -1.82
C ALA A 81 -2.62 -2.39 -2.26
N CYS A 82 -1.64 -3.22 -1.89
CA CYS A 82 -1.71 -4.65 -2.10
C CYS A 82 -3.01 -5.22 -1.50
N PRO A 83 -3.81 -5.98 -2.26
CA PRO A 83 -5.12 -6.47 -1.79
C PRO A 83 -4.99 -7.45 -0.62
N THR A 84 -3.83 -8.08 -0.45
CA THR A 84 -3.59 -9.08 0.60
C THR A 84 -3.11 -8.47 1.91
N CYS A 85 -2.17 -7.52 1.85
CA CYS A 85 -1.50 -7.02 3.05
C CYS A 85 -1.68 -5.50 3.27
N GLY A 86 -2.06 -4.75 2.23
CA GLY A 86 -2.22 -3.29 2.31
C GLY A 86 -0.96 -2.47 2.04
N LYS A 87 0.15 -3.08 1.60
CA LYS A 87 1.36 -2.32 1.26
C LYS A 87 1.11 -1.46 0.04
N LEU A 88 1.40 -0.16 0.12
CA LEU A 88 1.32 0.74 -1.02
C LEU A 88 2.43 0.42 -2.03
N LEU A 89 2.04 0.32 -3.29
CA LEU A 89 2.88 -0.03 -4.42
C LEU A 89 2.62 0.95 -5.56
N GLU A 90 3.70 1.35 -6.23
CA GLU A 90 3.65 2.17 -7.44
C GLU A 90 3.82 1.29 -8.68
N HIS A 91 3.12 1.62 -9.77
CA HIS A 91 3.37 1.04 -11.08
C HIS A 91 3.63 2.14 -12.11
N ASN A 92 4.64 1.96 -12.96
CA ASN A 92 5.06 2.98 -13.93
C ASN A 92 4.45 2.81 -15.33
N GLY A 93 3.65 1.76 -15.53
CA GLY A 93 2.94 1.50 -16.80
C GLY A 93 3.79 0.90 -17.93
N LYS A 94 5.11 0.76 -17.75
CA LYS A 94 6.03 0.32 -18.81
C LYS A 94 6.01 -1.19 -19.07
N LYS A 95 5.81 -1.97 -18.01
CA LYS A 95 5.75 -3.44 -18.09
C LYS A 95 4.30 -3.93 -18.15
N CYS A 96 4.11 -5.23 -17.95
CA CYS A 96 2.78 -5.85 -17.89
C CYS A 96 1.90 -5.25 -16.78
N LYS A 97 0.63 -5.65 -16.72
CA LYS A 97 -0.33 -5.13 -15.73
C LYS A 97 -0.17 -5.72 -14.32
N ASN A 98 0.78 -6.62 -14.07
CA ASN A 98 0.93 -7.32 -12.81
C ASN A 98 2.12 -6.77 -12.01
N ILE A 99 2.00 -6.81 -10.69
CA ILE A 99 3.07 -6.48 -9.76
C ILE A 99 3.14 -7.53 -8.66
N THR A 100 4.35 -7.85 -8.22
CA THR A 100 4.60 -8.67 -7.03
C THR A 100 4.78 -7.76 -5.83
N CYS A 101 3.96 -7.95 -4.79
CA CYS A 101 4.13 -7.20 -3.55
C CYS A 101 5.45 -7.60 -2.87
N ASN A 102 6.37 -6.67 -2.70
CA ASN A 102 7.65 -6.89 -2.02
C ASN A 102 7.55 -7.06 -0.49
N ARG A 103 6.35 -7.18 0.10
CA ARG A 103 6.17 -7.56 1.52
C ARG A 103 5.58 -8.95 1.69
N CYS A 104 4.48 -9.25 0.99
CA CYS A 104 3.81 -10.55 1.12
C CYS A 104 4.09 -11.50 -0.06
N HIS A 105 4.89 -11.07 -1.04
CA HIS A 105 5.26 -11.81 -2.26
C HIS A 105 4.09 -12.27 -3.14
N VAL A 106 2.86 -11.85 -2.83
CA VAL A 106 1.69 -12.11 -3.66
C VAL A 106 1.75 -11.25 -4.92
N GLU A 107 1.61 -11.91 -6.07
CA GLU A 107 1.43 -11.26 -7.36
C GLU A 107 -0.06 -11.03 -7.65
N PHE A 108 -0.39 -9.82 -8.09
CA PHE A 108 -1.74 -9.43 -8.45
C PHE A 108 -1.74 -8.46 -9.63
N CYS A 109 -2.89 -8.36 -10.30
CA CYS A 109 -3.09 -7.40 -11.36
C CYS A 109 -3.27 -5.99 -10.78
N PHE A 110 -2.37 -5.08 -11.11
CA PHE A 110 -2.41 -3.69 -10.69
C PHE A 110 -3.60 -2.93 -11.28
N VAL A 111 -4.19 -3.38 -12.38
CA VAL A 111 -5.35 -2.71 -12.99
C VAL A 111 -6.65 -3.05 -12.26
N CYS A 112 -6.92 -4.34 -12.00
CA CYS A 112 -8.19 -4.79 -11.44
C CYS A 112 -8.12 -5.24 -9.97
N LEU A 113 -6.94 -5.20 -9.33
CA LEU A 113 -6.68 -5.62 -7.95
C LEU A 113 -6.97 -7.10 -7.63
N ARG A 114 -7.25 -7.94 -8.62
CA ARG A 114 -7.41 -9.39 -8.44
C ARG A 114 -6.05 -10.10 -8.48
N LEU A 115 -5.92 -11.17 -7.70
CA LEU A 115 -4.75 -12.07 -7.75
C LEU A 115 -4.48 -12.54 -9.18
N THR A 116 -3.22 -12.73 -9.56
CA THR A 116 -2.86 -13.17 -10.92
C THR A 116 -3.63 -14.42 -11.33
N ALA A 117 -3.71 -15.42 -10.44
CA ALA A 117 -4.44 -16.66 -10.68
C ALA A 117 -5.95 -16.48 -10.92
N VAL A 118 -6.54 -15.36 -10.50
CA VAL A 118 -7.96 -15.03 -10.74
C VAL A 118 -8.09 -14.17 -12.00
N CYS A 119 -7.23 -13.17 -12.18
CA CYS A 119 -7.25 -12.28 -13.35
C CYS A 119 -6.89 -13.01 -14.65
N ALA A 120 -5.95 -13.97 -14.59
CA ALA A 120 -5.47 -14.71 -15.75
C ALA A 120 -6.46 -15.77 -16.26
N LYS A 121 -7.49 -16.15 -15.48
CA LYS A 121 -8.46 -17.19 -15.84
C LYS A 121 -9.31 -16.84 -17.07
N THR A 122 -9.46 -15.56 -17.39
CA THR A 122 -10.30 -15.11 -18.50
C THR A 122 -9.55 -14.88 -19.81
N ASP A 123 -8.21 -14.90 -19.86
CA ASP A 123 -7.47 -14.67 -21.12
C ASP A 123 -5.96 -15.02 -21.14
N ARG A 124 -5.43 -15.71 -20.11
CA ARG A 124 -4.02 -16.19 -20.01
C ARG A 124 -2.89 -15.19 -20.29
N SER A 125 -3.12 -13.88 -20.33
CA SER A 125 -2.07 -12.92 -20.69
C SER A 125 -1.86 -11.82 -19.64
N TYR A 126 -0.62 -11.70 -19.20
CA TYR A 126 -0.06 -10.56 -18.47
C TYR A 126 -0.25 -9.23 -19.22
N PHE A 127 -0.53 -9.30 -20.53
CA PHE A 127 -0.75 -8.16 -21.42
C PHE A 127 -2.20 -8.02 -21.89
N GLY A 128 -3.05 -9.01 -21.60
CA GLY A 128 -4.46 -9.00 -21.98
C GLY A 128 -5.29 -8.02 -21.15
N ARG A 129 -6.54 -7.79 -21.55
CA ARG A 129 -7.47 -6.93 -20.80
C ARG A 129 -7.94 -7.59 -19.50
N CYS A 130 -8.51 -6.81 -18.59
CA CYS A 130 -9.17 -7.34 -17.40
C CYS A 130 -10.66 -7.50 -17.70
N SER A 131 -11.23 -8.67 -17.40
CA SER A 131 -12.67 -8.95 -17.60
C SER A 131 -13.59 -7.99 -16.84
N VAL A 132 -13.10 -7.40 -15.75
CA VAL A 132 -13.83 -6.42 -14.93
C VAL A 132 -13.35 -4.98 -15.11
N GLY A 133 -12.46 -4.73 -16.07
CA GLY A 133 -11.88 -3.41 -16.29
C GLY A 133 -10.96 -2.92 -15.16
N THR A 134 -10.80 -1.60 -15.06
CA THR A 134 -9.99 -0.92 -14.05
C THR A 134 -10.74 -0.85 -12.72
N ALA A 135 -10.12 -1.31 -11.63
CA ALA A 135 -10.69 -1.16 -10.29
C ALA A 135 -10.68 0.30 -9.84
N PRO A 136 -11.68 0.77 -9.06
CA PRO A 136 -11.70 2.13 -8.52
C PRO A 136 -10.53 2.39 -7.56
N ARG A 137 -10.40 3.64 -7.13
CA ARG A 137 -9.47 4.02 -6.05
C ARG A 137 -9.84 3.29 -4.77
N GLN A 138 -8.83 2.83 -4.04
CA GLN A 138 -9.04 2.15 -2.77
C GLN A 138 -9.36 3.20 -1.69
N THR A 139 -10.47 3.00 -0.99
CA THR A 139 -10.94 3.85 0.12
C THR A 139 -10.56 3.31 1.49
N SER A 140 -9.87 2.17 1.53
CA SER A 140 -9.34 1.55 2.74
C SER A 140 -8.05 0.78 2.43
N ILE A 141 -7.23 0.59 3.46
CA ILE A 141 -5.98 -0.19 3.38
C ILE A 141 -6.20 -1.51 4.12
N PRO A 142 -6.08 -2.68 3.43
CA PRO A 142 -6.17 -3.97 4.07
C PRO A 142 -5.16 -4.12 5.21
N VAL A 143 -5.60 -4.67 6.35
CA VAL A 143 -4.69 -5.02 7.45
C VAL A 143 -4.11 -6.40 7.19
N TRP A 144 -2.79 -6.52 7.24
CA TRP A 144 -2.14 -7.81 7.06
C TRP A 144 -2.33 -8.69 8.29
N LYS A 145 -3.18 -9.71 8.17
CA LYS A 145 -3.26 -10.80 9.15
C LYS A 145 -2.18 -11.82 8.82
N SER A 146 -0.92 -11.55 9.17
CA SER A 146 0.11 -12.59 9.14
C SER A 146 -0.31 -13.67 10.14
N SER A 147 -0.46 -14.91 9.68
CA SER A 147 -0.69 -16.07 10.54
C SER A 147 0.60 -16.44 11.30
N LEU A 148 1.04 -15.53 12.18
CA LEU A 148 2.16 -15.72 13.13
C LEU A 148 1.83 -15.17 14.53
N ASN A 149 0.55 -14.97 14.86
CA ASN A 149 0.09 -14.72 16.25
C ASN A 149 -1.19 -15.52 16.54
N GLN A 150 -1.12 -16.83 16.28
CA GLN A 150 -1.98 -17.82 16.93
C GLN A 150 -1.08 -18.91 17.51
N GLN A 151 -0.41 -18.59 18.62
CA GLN A 151 0.03 -19.57 19.60
C GLN A 151 0.15 -18.89 20.96
#